data_AF-A0A972HB71-F1
#
_entry.id   AF-A0A972HB71-F1
#
_cell.length_a   1.000
_cell.length_b   1.000
_cell.length_c   1.000
_cell.angle_alpha   90.00
_cell.angle_beta   90.00
_cell.angle_gamma   90.00
#
_symmetry.space_group_name_H-M   'P 1'
#
loop_
_entity.id
_entity.type
_entity.pdbx_description
1 polymer ?
#
loop_
_entity_poly.entity_id
_entity_poly.type
_entity_poly.pdbx_seq_one_letter_code
_entity_poly.pdbx_strand_id
1 'polypeptide(L)' 'MIDPRSPTIVLIHGAGATHTVWDSVVPGLIEFTVFTPDLPGHVAGSGASHDTVAGYADAI' A
#
# COMPACT_ATOMS: atom_id res chain seq x y z
N MET A 1 7.50 15.28 3.33
CA MET A 1 7.13 15.52 4.74
C MET A 1 5.64 15.24 4.83
N ILE A 2 5.19 14.35 5.73
CA ILE A 2 3.76 14.04 5.87
C ILE A 2 3.09 15.21 6.62
N ASP A 3 2.10 15.87 6.01
CA ASP A 3 1.25 16.83 6.73
C ASP A 3 0.15 16.05 7.45
N PRO A 4 0.11 16.04 8.79
CA PRO A 4 -0.90 15.31 9.55
C PRO A 4 -2.34 15.84 9.36
N ARG A 5 -2.52 16.96 8.65
CA ARG A 5 -3.84 17.53 8.32
C ARG A 5 -4.35 17.16 6.93
N SER A 6 -3.47 16.69 6.04
CA SER A 6 -3.89 16.22 4.72
C SER A 6 -4.67 14.90 4.86
N PRO A 7 -5.78 14.71 4.13
CA PRO A 7 -6.47 13.43 4.12
C PRO A 7 -5.53 12.30 3.65
N THR A 8 -5.68 11.12 4.24
CA THR A 8 -4.83 9.97 3.93
C THR A 8 -5.50 9.07 2.89
N ILE A 9 -4.71 8.60 1.92
CA ILE A 9 -5.10 7.55 0.97
C ILE A 9 -4.14 6.37 1.15
N VAL A 10 -4.70 5.17 1.24
CA VAL A 10 -3.94 3.91 1.20
C VAL A 10 -4.30 3.19 -0.10
N LEU A 11 -3.29 2.91 -0.93
CA LEU A 11 -3.45 2.24 -2.22
C LEU A 11 -2.97 0.79 -2.11
N ILE A 12 -3.90 -0.16 -2.03
CA ILE A 12 -3.62 -1.59 -1.93
C ILE A 12 -3.56 -2.21 -3.33
N HIS A 13 -2.44 -2.84 -3.68
CA HIS A 13 -2.26 -3.49 -4.97
C HIS A 13 -3.02 -4.83 -5.07
N GLY A 14 -3.17 -5.36 -6.29
CA GLY A 14 -3.74 -6.68 -6.55
C GLY A 14 -2.72 -7.83 -6.46
N ALA A 15 -3.18 -9.07 -6.62
CA ALA A 15 -2.33 -10.25 -6.62
C ALA A 15 -1.28 -10.23 -7.75
N GLY A 16 -0.04 -10.65 -7.45
CA GLY A 16 1.07 -10.69 -8.41
C GLY A 16 1.73 -9.32 -8.69
N ALA A 17 1.32 -8.28 -7.96
CA ALA A 17 1.89 -6.94 -8.05
C ALA A 17 2.64 -6.55 -6.76
N THR A 18 3.27 -5.38 -6.80
CA THR A 18 3.85 -4.65 -5.67
C THR A 18 3.35 -3.21 -5.70
N HIS A 19 3.80 -2.36 -4.79
CA HIS A 19 3.46 -0.94 -4.71
C HIS A 19 3.71 -0.14 -6.00
N THR A 20 4.61 -0.61 -6.87
CA THR A 20 5.04 0.11 -8.08
C THR A 20 3.94 0.27 -9.13
N VAL A 21 2.84 -0.49 -9.03
CA VAL A 21 1.66 -0.30 -9.90
C VAL A 21 1.06 1.10 -9.77
N TRP A 22 1.37 1.81 -8.69
CA TRP A 22 0.87 3.15 -8.40
C TRP A 22 1.80 4.28 -8.83
N ASP A 23 2.98 4.00 -9.38
CA ASP A 23 4.00 5.02 -9.70
C ASP A 23 3.48 6.13 -10.63
N SER A 24 2.54 5.81 -11.54
CA SER A 24 1.91 6.78 -12.43
C SER A 24 0.72 7.52 -11.81
N VAL A 25 0.15 7.00 -10.73
CA VAL A 25 -1.03 7.55 -10.04
C VAL A 25 -0.63 8.51 -8.92
N VAL A 26 0.39 8.16 -8.14
CA VAL A 26 0.86 8.93 -6.97
C VAL A 26 1.15 10.41 -7.31
N PRO A 27 1.79 10.77 -8.45
CA PRO A 27 2.03 12.17 -8.80
C PRO A 27 0.77 13.03 -8.94
N GLY A 28 -0.41 12.42 -9.17
CA GLY A 28 -1.69 13.12 -9.25
C GLY A 28 -2.37 13.36 -7.90
N LEU A 29 -1.85 12.79 -6.80
CA LEU A 29 -2.47 12.80 -5.48
C LEU A 29 -1.75 13.74 -4.49
N ILE A 30 -1.16 14.83 -4.98
CA ILE A 30 -0.29 15.74 -4.22
C ILE A 30 -0.94 16.38 -2.98
N GLU A 31 -2.27 16.43 -2.92
CA GLU A 31 -3.01 17.00 -1.79
C GLU A 31 -3.17 16.01 -0.62
N PHE A 32 -2.85 14.73 -0.85
CA PHE A 32 -3.04 13.64 0.10
C PHE A 32 -1.71 13.17 0.71
N THR A 33 -1.80 12.61 1.91
CA THR A 33 -0.76 11.72 2.41
C THR A 33 -1.02 10.33 1.81
N VAL A 34 -0.14 9.86 0.93
CA VAL A 34 -0.32 8.60 0.20
C VAL A 34 0.58 7.50 0.76
N PHE A 35 -0.01 6.34 1.08
CA PHE A 35 0.70 5.11 1.41
C PHE A 35 0.44 4.04 0.35
N THR A 36 1.51 3.37 -0.08
CA THR A 36 1.47 2.26 -1.04
C THR A 36 2.20 1.05 -0.44
N PRO A 37 1.63 0.38 0.57
CA PRO A 37 2.31 -0.74 1.22
C PRO A 37 2.39 -1.95 0.28
N ASP A 38 3.47 -2.71 0.38
CA ASP A 38 3.53 -4.05 -0.20
C ASP A 38 2.84 -5.04 0.75
N LEU A 39 1.96 -5.88 0.20
CA LEU A 39 1.31 -6.93 0.98
C LEU A 39 2.34 -7.97 1.47
N PRO A 40 2.20 -8.49 2.71
CA PRO A 40 3.07 -9.54 3.22
C PRO A 40 3.27 -10.71 2.25
N GLY A 41 4.51 -11.16 2.11
CA GLY A 41 4.93 -12.22 1.19
C GLY A 41 5.09 -11.80 -0.29
N HIS A 42 4.74 -10.56 -0.67
CA HIS A 42 4.83 -10.12 -2.08
C HIS A 42 6.17 -9.48 -2.44
N VAL A 43 6.87 -8.92 -1.45
CA VAL A 43 8.27 -8.47 -1.59
C VAL A 43 9.14 -9.05 -0.49
N ALA A 44 10.45 -9.14 -0.75
CA ALA A 44 11.41 -9.61 0.23
C ALA A 44 11.37 -8.74 1.50
N GLY A 45 11.16 -9.37 2.65
CA GLY A 45 11.10 -8.68 3.94
C GLY A 45 9.74 -8.11 4.34
N SER A 46 8.68 -8.26 3.54
CA SER A 46 7.31 -7.79 3.87
C SER A 46 6.57 -8.64 4.91
N GLY A 47 7.17 -9.71 5.41
CA GLY A 47 6.52 -10.67 6.31
C GLY A 47 5.99 -11.92 5.58
N ALA A 48 5.26 -12.76 6.30
CA ALA A 48 4.68 -13.99 5.75
C ALA A 48 3.37 -13.69 5.01
N SER A 49 3.11 -14.42 3.92
CA SER A 49 1.82 -14.33 3.21
C SER A 49 0.66 -14.81 4.09
N HIS A 50 -0.55 -14.36 3.76
CA HIS A 50 -1.78 -14.80 4.41
C HIS A 50 -2.69 -15.56 3.43
N ASP A 51 -3.46 -16.52 3.97
CA ASP A 51 -4.40 -17.34 3.19
C ASP A 51 -5.79 -16.70 3.03
N THR A 52 -6.03 -15.56 3.70
CA THR A 52 -7.34 -14.89 3.71
C THR A 52 -7.19 -13.39 3.54
N VAL A 53 -8.22 -12.75 2.96
CA VAL A 53 -8.30 -11.29 2.85
C VAL A 53 -8.29 -10.63 4.23
N ALA A 54 -8.95 -11.23 5.23
CA ALA A 54 -8.93 -10.74 6.60
C ALA A 54 -7.51 -10.72 7.19
N GLY A 55 -6.72 -11.78 6.95
CA GLY A 55 -5.32 -11.81 7.38
C GLY A 55 -4.48 -10.70 6.76
N TYR A 56 -4.70 -10.37 5.49
CA TYR A 56 -4.06 -9.19 4.88
C TYR A 56 -4.58 -7.87 5.44
N ALA A 57 -5.87 -7.76 5.75
CA ALA A 57 -6.46 -6.55 6.30
C ALA A 57 -5.93 -6.23 7.71
N ASP A 58 -5.69 -7.25 8.54
CA ASP A 58 -5.12 -7.08 9.89
C ASP A 58 -3.63 -6.69 9.88
N ALA A 59 -2.93 -6.90 8.75
CA ALA A 59 -1.50 -6.70 8.62
C ALA A 59 -1.09 -5.32 8.09
N ILE A 60 -2.06 -4.48 7.67
CA ILE A 60 -1.82 -3.17 7.04
C ILE A 60 -2.29 -2.02 7.94
#